data_AF-A0A950PPL7-F1
#
_entry.id   AF-A0A950PPL7-F1
#
_cell.length_a   1.000
_cell.length_b   1.000
_cell.length_c   1.000
_cell.angle_alpha   90.00
_cell.angle_beta   90.00
_cell.angle_gamma   90.00
#
_symmetry.space_group_name_H-M   'P 1'
#
loop_
_entity.id
_entity.type
_entity.pdbx_description
1 polymer ?
#
loop_
_entity_poly.entity_id
_entity_poly.type
_entity_poly.pdbx_seq_one_letter_code
_entity_poly.pdbx_strand_id
1 'polypeptide(L)'
;MTTQQQTVARKDIASKIHGWYRHPGVRSPHELTLGERAADKMRNSMGSWNFVFGSLGFLGAWMLFNGKHGFDAYPFILLNLVLSCLAALQGAILLIAAKRSDQVSSELAQHDFETDVQAKELLERLTSNFEALSAQHEALHQQLAKMDEKLTGETNQQCECR
;
A
#
# COMPACT_ATOMS: atom_id res chain seq x y z
N MET A 1 17.11 21.50 10.45
CA MET A 1 17.68 20.14 10.63
C MET A 1 16.61 19.02 10.63
N THR A 2 15.33 19.31 10.41
CA THR A 2 14.22 18.34 10.53
C THR A 2 13.88 17.58 9.24
N THR A 3 14.21 18.13 8.07
CA THR A 3 13.79 17.57 6.76
C THR A 3 14.53 16.29 6.36
N GLN A 4 15.78 16.09 6.79
CA GLN A 4 16.54 14.86 6.46
C GLN A 4 16.17 13.65 7.35
N GLN A 5 15.72 13.87 8.58
CA GLN A 5 15.37 12.75 9.47
C GLN A 5 14.03 12.10 9.10
N GLN A 6 13.09 12.89 8.58
CA GLN A 6 11.80 12.38 8.06
C GLN A 6 11.98 11.55 6.77
N THR A 7 12.94 11.90 5.91
CA THR A 7 13.16 11.16 4.65
C THR A 7 13.81 9.80 4.89
N VAL A 8 14.72 9.69 5.87
CA VAL A 8 15.33 8.40 6.26
C VAL A 8 14.29 7.48 6.90
N ALA A 9 13.52 7.97 7.88
CA ALA A 9 12.47 7.18 8.54
C ALA A 9 11.40 6.66 7.55
N ARG A 10 11.01 7.48 6.56
CA ARG A 10 10.07 7.07 5.50
C ARG A 10 10.65 5.98 4.60
N LYS A 11 11.94 6.06 4.25
CA LYS A 11 12.63 5.06 3.42
C LYS A 11 12.72 3.72 4.14
N ASP A 12 13.00 3.74 5.44
CA ASP A 12 13.13 2.52 6.24
C ASP A 12 11.79 1.80 6.41
N ILE A 13 10.69 2.54 6.61
CA ILE A 13 9.34 1.97 6.67
C ILE A 13 8.91 1.41 5.31
N ALA A 14 9.08 2.18 4.23
CA ALA A 14 8.74 1.73 2.88
C ALA A 14 9.54 0.49 2.45
N SER A 15 10.81 0.40 2.84
CA SER A 15 11.66 -0.77 2.56
C SER A 15 11.30 -2.01 3.38
N LYS A 16 10.51 -1.90 4.45
CA LYS A 16 10.07 -3.08 5.24
C LYS A 16 8.82 -3.75 4.68
N ILE A 17 8.09 -3.10 3.77
CA ILE A 17 6.85 -3.63 3.16
C ILE A 17 7.20 -4.40 1.86
N HIS A 18 7.98 -5.47 1.95
CA HIS A 18 8.31 -6.31 0.78
C HIS A 18 7.24 -7.38 0.47
N GLY A 19 5.97 -7.04 0.61
CA GLY A 19 4.88 -7.94 0.22
C GLY A 19 3.56 -7.59 0.88
N TRP A 20 2.52 -7.59 0.06
CA TRP A 20 1.14 -7.27 0.47
C TRP A 20 0.64 -8.09 1.68
N TYR A 21 1.13 -9.31 1.81
CA TYR A 21 0.82 -10.24 2.91
C TYR A 21 1.34 -9.82 4.31
N ARG A 22 2.20 -8.79 4.39
CA ARG A 22 2.66 -8.21 5.68
C ARG A 22 1.98 -6.89 6.01
N HIS A 23 1.07 -6.42 5.16
CA HIS A 23 0.42 -5.14 5.39
C HIS A 23 -0.53 -5.24 6.59
N PRO A 24 -0.52 -4.28 7.53
CA PRO A 24 -1.38 -4.34 8.73
C PRO A 24 -2.87 -4.24 8.40
N GLY A 25 -3.24 -3.59 7.28
CA GLY A 25 -4.62 -3.48 6.81
C GLY A 25 -5.18 -4.72 6.11
N VAL A 26 -4.55 -5.88 6.28
CA VAL A 26 -4.82 -7.11 5.52
C VAL A 26 -4.87 -8.30 6.46
N ARG A 27 -5.78 -9.26 6.22
CA ARG A 27 -5.86 -10.49 7.02
C ARG A 27 -4.56 -11.29 6.98
N SER A 28 -4.16 -11.80 8.14
CA SER A 28 -2.92 -12.55 8.28
C SER A 28 -2.99 -13.92 7.59
N PRO A 29 -1.85 -14.52 7.17
CA PRO A 29 -1.85 -15.82 6.51
C PRO A 29 -2.48 -16.98 7.29
N HIS A 30 -2.63 -16.85 8.61
CA HIS A 30 -3.25 -17.83 9.49
C HIS A 30 -4.78 -17.74 9.52
N GLU A 31 -5.35 -16.60 9.12
CA GLU A 31 -6.79 -16.35 9.03
C GLU A 31 -7.36 -16.69 7.66
N LEU A 32 -6.50 -16.98 6.68
CA LEU A 32 -6.87 -17.36 5.32
C LEU A 32 -7.31 -18.83 5.25
N THR A 33 -8.41 -19.05 4.55
CA THR A 33 -8.87 -20.40 4.22
C THR A 33 -7.87 -21.12 3.31
N LEU A 34 -7.91 -22.45 3.30
CA LEU A 34 -7.06 -23.26 2.41
C LEU A 34 -7.24 -22.89 0.93
N GLY A 35 -8.45 -22.52 0.53
CA GLY A 35 -8.77 -22.06 -0.83
C GLY A 35 -8.12 -20.72 -1.18
N GLU A 36 -8.13 -19.76 -0.27
CA GLU A 36 -7.49 -18.45 -0.48
C GLU A 36 -5.96 -18.59 -0.56
N ARG A 37 -5.36 -19.44 0.28
CA ARG A 37 -3.92 -19.74 0.22
C ARG A 37 -3.53 -20.40 -1.10
N ALA A 38 -4.36 -21.31 -1.60
CA ALA A 38 -4.15 -21.93 -2.90
C ALA A 38 -4.30 -20.91 -4.05
N ALA A 39 -5.30 -20.04 -3.99
CA ALA A 39 -5.50 -18.97 -4.96
C ALA A 39 -4.32 -18.00 -5.00
N ASP A 40 -3.78 -17.61 -3.84
CA ASP A 40 -2.60 -16.73 -3.74
C ASP A 40 -1.34 -17.38 -4.35
N LYS A 41 -1.15 -18.70 -4.14
CA LYS A 41 -0.05 -19.44 -4.76
C LYS A 41 -0.21 -19.58 -6.27
N MET A 42 -1.44 -19.84 -6.73
CA MET A 42 -1.75 -19.93 -8.16
C MET A 42 -1.58 -18.59 -8.86
N ARG A 43 -2.04 -17.48 -8.27
CA ARG A 43 -1.83 -16.11 -8.77
C ARG A 43 -0.34 -15.83 -9.02
N ASN A 44 0.50 -16.15 -8.05
CA ASN A 44 1.94 -15.91 -8.17
C ASN A 44 2.62 -16.84 -9.19
N SER A 45 2.12 -18.06 -9.38
CA SER A 45 2.73 -19.05 -10.28
C SER A 45 2.29 -18.83 -11.74
N MET A 46 1.01 -18.53 -11.96
CA MET A 46 0.43 -18.36 -13.30
C MET A 46 0.80 -17.02 -13.94
N GLY A 47 1.18 -16.01 -13.13
CA GLY A 47 1.68 -14.72 -13.61
C GLY A 47 3.18 -14.69 -13.96
N SER A 48 3.90 -15.81 -13.86
CA SER A 48 5.34 -15.87 -14.13
C SER A 48 5.62 -16.09 -15.62
N TRP A 49 6.60 -15.35 -16.17
CA TRP A 49 7.11 -15.57 -17.53
C TRP A 49 7.64 -16.99 -17.76
N ASN A 50 8.17 -17.64 -16.72
CA ASN A 50 8.66 -19.02 -16.81
C ASN A 50 7.54 -20.02 -17.08
N PHE A 51 6.32 -19.76 -16.61
CA PHE A 51 5.17 -20.63 -16.86
C PHE A 51 4.75 -20.62 -18.33
N VAL A 52 4.81 -19.44 -18.98
CA VAL A 52 4.49 -19.28 -20.40
C VAL A 52 5.48 -20.04 -21.27
N PHE A 53 6.78 -19.88 -21.05
CA PHE A 53 7.78 -20.61 -21.83
C PHE A 53 7.72 -22.13 -21.58
N GLY A 54 7.42 -22.55 -20.35
CA GLY A 54 7.23 -23.97 -20.02
C GLY A 54 6.07 -24.61 -20.79
N SER A 55 4.93 -23.93 -20.90
CA SER A 55 3.76 -24.46 -21.63
C SER A 55 3.99 -24.51 -23.14
N LEU A 56 4.65 -23.50 -23.72
CA LEU A 56 5.07 -23.51 -25.13
C LEU A 56 6.06 -24.65 -25.42
N GLY A 57 7.05 -24.84 -24.55
CA GLY A 57 8.02 -25.92 -24.66
C GLY A 57 7.38 -27.30 -24.57
N PHE A 58 6.46 -27.50 -23.63
CA PHE A 58 5.69 -28.73 -23.50
C PHE A 58 4.89 -29.03 -24.76
N LEU A 59 4.19 -28.03 -25.31
CA LEU A 59 3.41 -28.20 -26.54
C LEU A 59 4.30 -28.53 -27.75
N GLY A 60 5.43 -27.85 -27.88
CA GLY A 60 6.45 -28.14 -28.89
C GLY A 60 7.01 -29.56 -28.78
N ALA A 61 7.36 -29.99 -27.57
CA ALA A 61 7.85 -31.34 -27.30
C ALA A 61 6.81 -32.41 -27.62
N TRP A 62 5.53 -32.16 -27.27
CA TRP A 62 4.44 -33.07 -27.58
C TRP A 62 4.25 -33.25 -29.09
N MET A 63 4.25 -32.16 -29.87
CA MET A 63 4.16 -32.22 -31.33
C MET A 63 5.31 -33.05 -31.94
N LEU A 64 6.54 -32.85 -31.45
CA LEU A 64 7.72 -33.61 -31.92
C LEU A 64 7.66 -35.10 -31.56
N PHE A 65 7.19 -35.44 -30.37
CA PHE A 65 7.02 -36.83 -29.93
C PHE A 65 5.92 -37.54 -30.75
N ASN A 66 4.80 -36.86 -30.96
CA ASN A 66 3.65 -37.44 -31.64
C ASN A 66 3.91 -37.66 -33.14
N GLY A 67 4.66 -36.75 -33.78
CA GLY A 67 5.09 -36.90 -35.17
C GLY A 67 5.97 -38.13 -35.43
N LYS A 68 6.59 -38.73 -34.40
CA LYS A 68 7.44 -39.93 -34.52
C LYS A 68 6.70 -41.24 -34.23
N HIS A 69 5.66 -41.20 -33.39
CA HIS A 69 4.99 -42.40 -32.89
C HIS A 69 3.54 -42.57 -33.37
N GLY A 70 2.92 -41.53 -33.95
CA GLY A 70 1.57 -41.62 -34.55
C GLY A 70 0.44 -41.86 -33.56
N PHE A 71 0.64 -41.56 -32.28
CA PHE A 71 -0.34 -41.80 -31.20
C PHE A 71 -1.59 -40.91 -31.33
N ASP A 72 -1.46 -39.70 -31.86
CA ASP A 72 -2.53 -38.75 -32.19
C ASP A 72 -2.21 -38.17 -33.58
N ALA A 73 -2.70 -38.81 -34.65
CA ALA A 73 -2.48 -38.35 -36.02
C ALA A 73 -3.24 -37.03 -36.28
N TYR A 74 -2.76 -36.22 -37.22
CA TYR A 74 -3.44 -34.99 -37.62
C TYR A 74 -4.90 -35.30 -38.02
N PRO A 75 -5.92 -34.67 -37.42
CA PRO A 75 -5.94 -33.38 -36.72
C PRO A 75 -6.01 -33.46 -35.17
N PHE A 76 -5.02 -34.09 -34.52
CA PHE A 76 -4.72 -34.02 -33.07
C PHE A 76 -5.93 -33.86 -32.13
N ILE A 77 -6.85 -34.83 -32.13
CA ILE A 77 -8.16 -34.71 -31.48
C ILE A 77 -8.03 -34.68 -29.96
N LEU A 78 -7.09 -35.46 -29.41
CA LEU A 78 -6.87 -35.59 -27.97
C LEU A 78 -6.20 -34.34 -27.41
N LEU A 79 -5.20 -33.81 -28.13
CA LEU A 79 -4.57 -32.55 -27.75
C LEU A 79 -5.57 -31.40 -27.74
N ASN A 80 -6.40 -31.27 -28.77
CA ASN A 80 -7.42 -30.22 -28.82
C ASN A 80 -8.45 -30.34 -27.70
N LEU A 81 -8.87 -31.56 -27.35
CA LEU A 81 -9.79 -31.78 -26.23
C LEU A 81 -9.16 -31.40 -24.88
N VAL A 82 -7.91 -31.83 -24.64
CA VAL A 82 -7.18 -31.51 -23.40
C VAL A 82 -6.93 -30.01 -23.30
N LEU A 83 -6.50 -29.35 -24.37
CA LEU A 83 -6.29 -27.91 -24.39
C LEU A 83 -7.58 -27.13 -24.13
N SER A 84 -8.72 -27.58 -24.67
CA SER A 84 -10.01 -26.94 -24.43
C SER A 84 -10.44 -27.06 -22.95
N CYS A 85 -10.26 -28.24 -22.35
CA CYS A 85 -10.51 -28.45 -20.93
C CYS A 85 -9.57 -27.62 -20.04
N LEU A 86 -8.28 -27.57 -20.39
CA LEU A 86 -7.30 -26.74 -19.70
C LEU A 86 -7.64 -25.25 -19.81
N ALA A 87 -8.06 -24.76 -20.97
CA ALA A 87 -8.48 -23.37 -21.15
C ALA A 87 -9.71 -23.02 -20.29
N ALA A 88 -10.70 -23.91 -20.22
CA ALA A 88 -11.87 -23.72 -19.35
C ALA A 88 -11.46 -23.67 -17.86
N LEU A 89 -10.60 -24.59 -17.43
CA LEU A 89 -10.06 -24.60 -16.06
C LEU A 89 -9.22 -23.34 -15.76
N GLN A 90 -8.39 -22.91 -16.71
CA GLN A 90 -7.60 -21.69 -16.60
C GLN A 90 -8.49 -20.46 -16.41
N GLY A 91 -9.61 -20.35 -17.14
CA GLY A 91 -10.58 -19.26 -16.95
C GLY A 91 -11.21 -19.24 -15.55
N ALA A 92 -11.59 -20.41 -15.03
CA ALA A 92 -12.14 -20.51 -13.67
C ALA A 92 -11.10 -20.12 -12.60
N ILE A 93 -9.86 -20.60 -12.73
CA ILE A 93 -8.76 -20.26 -11.83
C ILE A 93 -8.45 -18.76 -11.89
N LEU A 94 -8.44 -18.17 -13.09
CA LEU A 94 -8.22 -16.74 -13.28
C LEU A 94 -9.28 -15.92 -12.55
N LEU A 95 -10.56 -16.31 -12.64
CA LEU A 95 -11.65 -15.62 -11.96
C LEU A 95 -11.54 -15.72 -10.43
N ILE A 96 -11.13 -16.88 -9.91
CA ILE A 96 -10.89 -17.07 -8.48
C ILE A 96 -9.72 -16.19 -8.01
N ALA A 97 -8.63 -16.14 -8.78
CA ALA A 97 -7.47 -15.31 -8.48
C ALA A 97 -7.80 -13.80 -8.55
N ALA A 98 -8.63 -13.39 -9.51
CA ALA A 98 -9.13 -12.02 -9.63
C ALA A 98 -10.00 -11.64 -8.43
N LYS A 99 -11.00 -12.47 -8.08
CA LYS A 99 -11.85 -12.25 -6.90
C LYS A 99 -11.02 -12.11 -5.63
N ARG A 100 -9.96 -12.91 -5.49
CA ARG A 100 -9.02 -12.79 -4.37
C ARG A 100 -8.31 -11.44 -4.39
N SER A 101 -7.73 -11.03 -5.53
CA SER A 101 -7.07 -9.73 -5.68
C SER A 101 -7.99 -8.54 -5.37
N ASP A 102 -9.27 -8.63 -5.71
CA ASP A 102 -10.26 -7.58 -5.43
C ASP A 102 -10.60 -7.50 -3.94
N GLN A 103 -10.79 -8.65 -3.27
CA GLN A 103 -11.02 -8.69 -1.82
C GLN A 103 -9.87 -8.04 -1.05
N VAL A 104 -8.66 -8.45 -1.43
CA VAL A 104 -7.38 -7.90 -0.98
C VAL A 104 -7.36 -6.37 -1.15
N SER A 105 -7.63 -5.88 -2.36
CA SER A 105 -7.63 -4.45 -2.65
C SER A 105 -8.70 -3.67 -1.87
N SER A 106 -9.85 -4.30 -1.63
CA SER A 106 -10.94 -3.71 -0.82
C SER A 106 -10.56 -3.57 0.66
N GLU A 107 -9.84 -4.54 1.23
CA GLU A 107 -9.38 -4.46 2.63
C GLU A 107 -8.36 -3.33 2.82
N LEU A 108 -7.41 -3.21 1.89
CA LEU A 108 -6.48 -2.08 1.90
C LEU A 108 -7.22 -0.74 1.82
N ALA A 109 -8.16 -0.62 0.89
CA ALA A 109 -8.87 0.64 0.69
C ALA A 109 -9.64 1.08 1.95
N GLN A 110 -10.21 0.11 2.70
CA GLN A 110 -10.86 0.40 3.98
C GLN A 110 -9.85 0.86 5.03
N HIS A 111 -8.72 0.17 5.17
CA HIS A 111 -7.69 0.55 6.14
C HIS A 111 -7.05 1.91 5.84
N ASP A 112 -6.79 2.18 4.56
CA ASP A 112 -6.25 3.46 4.10
C ASP A 112 -7.25 4.59 4.35
N PHE A 113 -8.55 4.34 4.13
CA PHE A 113 -9.61 5.30 4.43
C PHE A 113 -9.68 5.62 5.94
N GLU A 114 -9.66 4.61 6.80
CA GLU A 114 -9.64 4.82 8.26
C GLU A 114 -8.42 5.60 8.72
N THR A 115 -7.25 5.29 8.16
CA THR A 115 -5.99 6.00 8.47
C THR A 115 -6.05 7.45 8.02
N ASP A 116 -6.61 7.73 6.83
CA ASP A 116 -6.76 9.09 6.32
C ASP A 116 -7.71 9.93 7.19
N VAL A 117 -8.82 9.35 7.66
CA VAL A 117 -9.74 10.01 8.58
C VAL A 117 -9.06 10.34 9.91
N GLN A 118 -8.31 9.40 10.49
CA GLN A 118 -7.56 9.64 11.73
C GLN A 118 -6.47 10.70 11.53
N ALA A 119 -5.79 10.70 10.39
CA ALA A 119 -4.79 11.71 10.05
C ALA A 119 -5.41 13.11 9.94
N LYS A 120 -6.61 13.23 9.35
CA LYS A 120 -7.38 14.48 9.29
C LYS A 120 -7.73 15.00 10.68
N GLU A 121 -8.27 14.15 11.55
CA GLU A 121 -8.61 14.54 12.92
C GLU A 121 -7.37 15.03 13.70
N LEU A 122 -6.24 14.33 13.55
CA LEU A 122 -4.99 14.74 14.17
C LEU A 122 -4.49 16.09 13.63
N LEU A 123 -4.64 16.34 12.32
CA LEU A 123 -4.28 17.62 11.70
C LEU A 123 -5.17 18.77 12.20
N GLU A 124 -6.48 18.55 12.31
CA GLU A 124 -7.41 19.54 12.87
C GLU A 124 -7.05 19.89 14.32
N ARG A 125 -6.75 18.88 15.15
CA ARG A 125 -6.30 19.08 16.54
C ARG A 125 -4.96 19.82 16.61
N LEU A 126 -4.02 19.54 15.70
CA LEU A 126 -2.75 20.27 15.66
C LEU A 126 -2.95 21.73 15.24
N THR A 127 -3.83 21.98 14.28
CA THR A 127 -4.16 23.33 13.82
C THR A 127 -4.78 24.16 14.95
N SER A 128 -5.75 23.60 15.67
CA SER A 128 -6.38 24.31 16.80
C SER A 128 -5.41 24.58 17.95
N ASN A 129 -4.54 23.62 18.27
CA ASN A 129 -3.49 23.82 19.27
C ASN A 129 -2.48 24.90 18.84
N PHE A 130 -2.13 24.95 17.55
CA PHE A 130 -1.24 25.97 17.00
C PHE A 130 -1.86 27.37 17.07
N GLU A 131 -3.14 27.50 16.70
CA GLU A 131 -3.89 28.75 16.82
C GLU A 131 -3.93 29.23 18.28
N ALA A 132 -4.24 28.35 19.23
CA ALA A 132 -4.24 28.68 20.65
C ALA A 132 -2.87 29.15 21.14
N LEU A 133 -1.79 28.49 20.70
CA LEU A 133 -0.42 28.88 21.05
C LEU A 133 -0.05 30.24 20.44
N SER A 134 -0.44 30.50 19.18
CA SER A 134 -0.21 31.81 18.54
C SER A 134 -0.94 32.94 19.27
N ALA A 135 -2.16 32.71 19.73
CA ALA A 135 -2.91 33.69 20.51
C ALA A 135 -2.27 33.98 21.88
N GLN A 136 -1.74 32.95 22.55
CA GLN A 136 -0.95 33.12 23.78
C GLN A 136 0.32 33.93 23.53
N HIS A 137 1.03 33.65 22.43
CA HIS A 137 2.24 34.36 22.06
C HIS A 137 1.95 35.85 21.78
N GLU A 138 0.87 36.15 21.05
CA GLU A 138 0.44 37.53 20.80
C GLU A 138 0.07 38.26 22.10
N ALA A 139 -0.67 37.61 23.00
CA ALA A 139 -1.02 38.18 24.30
C ALA A 139 0.22 38.48 25.16
N LEU A 140 1.22 37.59 25.16
CA LEU A 140 2.49 37.81 25.86
C LEU A 140 3.26 38.99 25.25
N HIS A 141 3.31 39.09 23.92
CA HIS A 141 3.94 40.23 23.24
C HIS A 141 3.28 41.57 23.59
N GLN A 142 1.95 41.60 23.69
CA GLN A 142 1.22 42.78 24.13
C GLN A 142 1.53 43.15 25.59
N GLN A 143 1.70 42.16 26.47
CA GLN A 143 2.11 42.43 27.86
C GLN A 143 3.51 43.02 27.95
N LEU A 144 4.46 42.46 27.19
CA LEU A 144 5.82 43.01 27.11
C LEU A 144 5.82 44.46 26.61
N ALA A 145 5.07 44.76 25.55
CA ALA A 145 4.94 46.12 25.02
C ALA A 145 4.38 47.11 26.06
N LYS A 146 3.36 46.70 26.83
CA LYS A 146 2.79 47.54 27.90
C LYS A 146 3.77 47.75 29.06
N MET A 147 4.57 46.75 29.42
CA MET A 147 5.60 46.92 30.46
C MET A 147 6.70 47.87 29.99
N ASP A 148 7.11 47.76 28.73
CA ASP A 148 8.11 48.64 28.12
C ASP A 148 7.65 50.11 28.10
N GLU A 149 6.37 50.36 27.76
CA GLU A 149 5.76 51.70 27.80
C GLU A 149 5.70 52.28 29.23
N LYS A 150 5.38 51.45 30.24
CA LYS A 150 5.38 51.88 31.65
C LYS A 150 6.79 52.23 32.14
N LEU A 151 7.76 51.37 31.83
CA LEU A 151 9.17 51.58 32.18
C LEU A 151 9.69 52.87 31.55
N THR A 152 9.43 53.10 30.26
CA THR A 152 9.82 54.34 29.57
C THR A 152 9.14 55.58 30.15
N GLY A 153 7.85 55.50 30.49
CA GLY A 153 7.13 56.58 31.17
C GLY A 153 7.70 56.96 32.54
N GLU A 154 8.00 55.96 33.39
CA GLU A 154 8.61 56.17 34.72
C GLU A 154 10.02 56.78 34.62
N THR A 155 10.87 56.31 33.69
CA THR A 155 12.19 56.93 33.48
C THR A 155 12.10 58.39 33.03
N ASN A 156 11.12 58.75 32.20
CA ASN A 156 11.00 60.13 31.70
C ASN A 156 10.54 61.08 32.81
N GLN A 157 9.60 60.65 33.65
CA GLN A 157 9.14 61.42 34.81
C GLN A 157 10.24 61.60 35.88
N GLN A 158 11.10 60.59 36.08
CA GLN A 158 12.23 60.66 37.01
C GLN A 158 13.31 61.68 36.55
N CYS A 159 13.47 61.89 35.24
CA CYS A 159 14.41 62.88 34.69
C CYS A 159 13.87 64.32 34.73
N GLU A 160 12.55 64.54 34.71
CA GLU A 160 11.95 65.89 34.80
C GLU A 160 11.93 66.46 36.23
N CYS A 161 11.93 65.63 37.27
CA CYS A 161 11.91 66.08 38.67
C CYS A 161 13.31 66.34 39.27
N ARG A 162 14.38 66.33 38.48
CA ARG A 162 15.77 66.54 38.93
C ARG A 162 16.43 67.69 38.19
#